data_AF-A0A7S3F718-F1
#
_entry.id   AF-A0A7S3F718-F1
#
_cell.length_a   1.000
_cell.length_b   1.000
_cell.length_c   1.000
_cell.angle_alpha   90.00
_cell.angle_beta   90.00
_cell.angle_gamma   90.00
#
_symmetry.space_group_name_H-M   'P 1'
#
loop_
_entity.id
_entity.type
_entity.pdbx_description
1 polymer ?
#
loop_
_entity_poly.entity_id
_entity_poly.type
_entity_poly.pdbx_seq_one_letter_code
_entity_poly.pdbx_strand_id
1 'polypeptide(L)'
;GDAAHVPIRVARSLRIAPPSLASLQPTPTDELLCGPSRWSFPSTRRERERCAVFCDLYRRGFSLTSGVKFGSDYLAYTSDPHLYHAHFAVRLTAKEERLALLTISAGTRVSSGARKNLVLAAVDWGTSVGS
;
A
#
# COMPACT_ATOMS: atom_id res chain seq x y z
N GLY A 1 -27.12 12.21 -15.22
CA GLY A 1 -26.24 12.63 -14.11
C GLY A 1 -24.98 11.83 -14.26
N ASP A 2 -23.99 12.43 -14.91
CA ASP A 2 -22.88 11.75 -15.56
C ASP A 2 -21.88 11.21 -14.53
N ALA A 3 -21.77 9.89 -14.41
CA ALA A 3 -20.80 9.23 -13.53
C ALA A 3 -19.42 9.35 -14.19
N ALA A 4 -18.72 10.44 -13.87
CA ALA A 4 -17.38 10.72 -14.35
C ALA A 4 -16.46 9.51 -14.12
N HIS A 5 -16.17 8.81 -15.22
CA HIS A 5 -15.19 7.76 -15.28
C HIS A 5 -13.82 8.41 -15.09
N VAL A 6 -13.28 8.38 -13.87
CA VAL A 6 -11.94 8.90 -13.58
C VAL A 6 -10.93 7.83 -13.99
N PRO A 7 -10.17 8.00 -15.09
CA PRO A 7 -9.16 7.01 -15.46
C PRO A 7 -8.06 7.01 -14.39
N ILE A 8 -7.67 5.82 -13.95
CA ILE A 8 -6.50 5.62 -13.10
C ILE A 8 -5.28 6.06 -13.90
N ARG A 9 -4.82 7.29 -13.69
CA ARG A 9 -3.56 7.77 -14.24
C ARG A 9 -2.41 7.19 -13.42
N VAL A 10 -1.51 6.50 -14.11
CA VAL A 10 -0.25 5.98 -13.58
C VAL A 10 0.59 7.15 -13.06
N ALA A 11 0.83 7.18 -11.75
CA ALA A 11 1.61 8.24 -11.13
C ALA A 11 3.08 8.12 -11.54
N ARG A 12 3.62 9.22 -12.08
CA ARG A 12 5.01 9.40 -12.49
C ARG A 12 5.92 9.27 -11.26
N SER A 13 7.05 8.57 -11.45
CA SER A 13 8.11 8.31 -10.46
C SER A 13 8.31 9.46 -9.45
N LEU A 14 8.05 9.17 -8.17
CA LEU A 14 8.23 10.09 -7.06
C LEU A 14 9.54 9.78 -6.34
N ARG A 15 10.47 10.74 -6.34
CA ARG A 15 11.61 10.74 -5.41
C ARG A 15 11.10 11.13 -4.03
N ILE A 16 11.06 10.17 -3.11
CA ILE A 16 10.71 10.41 -1.72
C ILE A 16 12.01 10.74 -0.98
N ALA A 17 12.16 11.99 -0.52
CA ALA A 17 13.16 12.31 0.50
C ALA A 17 12.62 11.87 1.87
N PRO A 18 13.41 11.19 2.72
CA PRO A 18 12.98 10.86 4.07
C PRO A 18 12.73 12.14 4.88
N PRO A 19 11.76 12.15 5.81
CA PRO A 19 11.60 13.26 6.74
C PRO A 19 12.90 13.42 7.55
N SER A 20 13.40 14.64 7.67
CA SER A 20 14.64 14.94 8.37
C SER A 20 14.56 14.56 9.84
N LEU A 21 15.44 13.66 10.27
CA LEU A 21 15.62 13.10 11.62
C LEU A 21 15.94 14.12 12.75
N ALA A 22 15.90 15.42 12.47
CA ALA A 22 16.48 16.44 13.34
C ALA A 22 15.65 16.78 14.60
N SER A 23 14.38 16.39 14.70
CA SER A 23 13.49 16.82 15.79
C SER A 23 13.27 15.79 16.90
N LEU A 24 13.94 14.63 16.86
CA LEU A 24 13.83 13.58 17.87
C LEU A 24 15.18 13.44 18.57
N GLN A 25 15.45 14.29 19.56
CA GLN A 25 16.60 14.07 20.44
C GLN A 25 16.14 13.14 21.59
N PRO A 26 16.74 11.94 21.73
CA PRO A 26 16.40 11.04 22.82
C PRO A 26 16.90 11.60 24.16
N THR A 27 16.09 11.46 25.21
CA THR A 27 16.47 11.82 26.58
C THR A 27 17.33 10.72 27.21
N PRO A 28 18.22 11.05 28.16
CA PRO A 28 19.21 10.11 28.70
C PRO A 28 18.61 8.89 29.43
N THR A 29 17.31 8.89 29.70
CA THR A 29 16.61 7.76 30.33
C THR A 29 16.17 6.69 29.32
N ASP A 30 16.04 7.02 28.04
CA ASP A 30 15.65 6.10 26.95
C ASP A 30 16.76 5.07 26.64
N GLU A 31 18.03 5.45 26.85
CA GLU A 31 19.21 4.65 26.50
C GLU A 31 19.43 3.41 27.40
N LEU A 32 18.79 3.34 28.58
CA LEU A 32 19.01 2.25 29.54
C LEU A 32 17.96 1.13 29.49
N LEU A 33 16.82 1.34 28.81
CA LEU A 33 15.76 0.33 28.64
C LEU A 33 15.58 -0.11 27.20
N CYS A 34 16.04 0.69 26.24
CA CYS A 34 16.01 0.38 24.82
C CYS A 34 17.44 0.52 24.27
N GLY A 35 18.19 -0.58 24.15
CA GLY A 35 19.37 -0.60 23.28
C GLY A 35 18.97 -0.08 21.89
N PRO A 36 19.88 0.50 21.08
CA PRO A 36 19.52 1.28 19.90
C PRO A 36 18.61 0.47 18.98
N SER A 37 17.30 0.71 19.09
CA SER A 37 16.32 0.05 18.27
C SER A 37 16.41 0.72 16.91
N ARG A 38 17.31 0.19 16.08
CA ARG A 38 17.46 0.61 14.68
C ARG A 38 16.19 0.16 13.96
N TRP A 39 15.13 0.96 14.04
CA TRP A 39 13.93 0.80 13.24
C TRP A 39 14.36 0.86 11.77
N SER A 40 14.42 -0.31 11.14
CA SER A 40 14.98 -0.49 9.80
C SER A 40 13.89 -0.61 8.73
N PHE A 41 12.62 -0.48 9.11
CA PHE A 41 11.48 -0.56 8.20
C PHE A 41 11.24 0.77 7.47
N PRO A 42 10.99 0.78 6.14
CA PRO A 42 10.96 -0.38 5.22
C PRO A 42 12.36 -0.78 4.72
N SER A 43 12.74 -2.03 4.97
CA SER A 43 14.06 -2.60 4.67
C SER A 43 14.09 -3.41 3.37
N THR A 44 13.00 -4.11 3.06
CA THR A 44 12.90 -4.98 1.87
C THR A 44 12.21 -4.28 0.70
N ARG A 45 12.38 -4.82 -0.51
CA ARG A 45 11.66 -4.32 -1.70
C ARG A 45 10.14 -4.37 -1.50
N ARG A 46 9.62 -5.48 -0.98
CA ARG A 46 8.19 -5.67 -0.73
C ARG A 46 7.64 -4.67 0.30
N GLU A 47 8.41 -4.37 1.34
CA GLU A 47 8.04 -3.35 2.33
C GLU A 47 8.01 -1.96 1.71
N ARG A 48 9.01 -1.61 0.89
CA ARG A 48 9.02 -0.34 0.15
C ARG A 48 7.83 -0.21 -0.80
N GLU A 49 7.48 -1.29 -1.52
CA GLU A 49 6.31 -1.32 -2.40
C GLU A 49 5.00 -1.17 -1.61
N ARG A 50 4.87 -1.84 -0.47
CA ARG A 50 3.75 -1.69 0.47
C ARG A 50 3.59 -0.25 0.93
N CYS A 51 4.67 0.36 1.42
CA CYS A 51 4.65 1.77 1.82
C CYS A 51 4.29 2.71 0.67
N ALA A 52 4.80 2.46 -0.54
CA ALA A 52 4.49 3.30 -1.70
C ALA A 52 3.00 3.22 -2.08
N VAL A 53 2.42 2.02 -2.13
CA VAL A 53 0.99 1.82 -2.40
C VAL A 53 0.13 2.43 -1.30
N PHE A 54 0.50 2.23 -0.03
CA PHE A 54 -0.19 2.84 1.10
C PHE A 54 -0.21 4.37 0.97
N CYS A 55 0.94 4.98 0.73
CA CYS A 55 1.06 6.43 0.59
C CYS A 55 0.25 6.97 -0.61
N ASP A 56 0.26 6.29 -1.75
CA ASP A 56 -0.53 6.69 -2.93
C ASP A 56 -2.03 6.65 -2.65
N LEU A 57 -2.54 5.54 -2.11
CA LEU A 57 -3.95 5.40 -1.77
C LEU A 57 -4.39 6.35 -0.67
N TYR A 58 -3.55 6.56 0.36
CA TYR A 58 -3.83 7.50 1.43
C TYR A 58 -3.94 8.94 0.91
N ARG A 59 -3.02 9.37 0.03
CA ARG A 59 -3.08 10.70 -0.62
C ARG A 59 -4.30 10.87 -1.52
N ARG A 60 -4.86 9.79 -2.04
CA ARG A 60 -6.11 9.80 -2.82
C ARG A 60 -7.37 9.86 -1.94
N GLY A 61 -7.22 9.92 -0.62
CA GLY A 61 -8.33 10.05 0.33
C GLY A 61 -8.90 8.72 0.84
N PHE A 62 -8.24 7.59 0.54
CA PHE A 62 -8.67 6.30 1.09
C PHE A 62 -8.14 6.12 2.51
N SER A 63 -9.01 5.67 3.40
CA SER A 63 -8.58 5.08 4.67
C SER A 63 -8.21 3.62 4.44
N LEU A 64 -7.14 3.16 5.09
CA LEU A 64 -6.56 1.83 4.86
C LEU A 64 -6.46 1.04 6.16
N THR A 65 -6.82 -0.25 6.12
CA THR A 65 -6.58 -1.21 7.20
C THR A 65 -5.95 -2.49 6.64
N SER A 66 -5.57 -3.43 7.51
CA SER A 66 -4.99 -4.71 7.09
C SER A 66 -5.98 -5.55 6.27
N GLY A 67 -5.51 -6.05 5.12
CA GLY A 67 -6.27 -6.91 4.21
C GLY A 67 -6.15 -8.41 4.45
N VAL A 68 -5.37 -8.84 5.46
CA VAL A 68 -4.92 -10.24 5.57
C VAL A 68 -6.06 -11.25 5.67
N LYS A 69 -7.16 -10.89 6.37
CA LYS A 69 -8.37 -11.72 6.50
C LYS A 69 -9.04 -12.04 5.16
N PHE A 70 -8.82 -11.21 4.15
CA PHE A 70 -9.42 -11.31 2.83
C PHE A 70 -8.41 -11.69 1.74
N GLY A 71 -7.22 -12.19 2.12
CA GLY A 71 -6.17 -12.58 1.17
C GLY A 71 -5.57 -11.39 0.39
N SER A 72 -5.58 -10.22 1.01
CA SER A 72 -5.09 -8.96 0.43
C SER A 72 -4.10 -8.28 1.39
N ASP A 73 -3.32 -7.31 0.90
CA ASP A 73 -2.39 -6.55 1.76
C ASP A 73 -3.15 -5.44 2.50
N TYR A 74 -4.07 -4.75 1.81
CA TYR A 74 -4.87 -3.67 2.38
C TYR A 74 -6.36 -3.81 2.09
N LEU A 75 -7.16 -3.26 2.99
CA LEU A 75 -8.54 -2.88 2.70
C LEU A 75 -8.59 -1.38 2.49
N ALA A 76 -9.24 -0.93 1.42
CA ALA A 76 -9.44 0.49 1.15
C ALA A 76 -10.91 0.90 1.31
N TYR A 77 -11.09 1.98 2.06
CA TYR A 77 -12.37 2.58 2.41
C TYR A 77 -12.41 3.97 1.78
N THR A 78 -13.53 4.31 1.14
CA THR A 78 -13.78 5.65 0.60
C THR A 78 -14.08 6.68 1.69
N SER A 79 -14.31 6.20 2.92
CA SER A 79 -14.78 6.95 4.09
C SER A 79 -14.22 6.32 5.38
N ASP A 80 -14.69 6.76 6.55
CA ASP A 80 -14.25 6.25 7.86
C ASP A 80 -14.44 4.72 8.01
N PRO A 81 -13.37 3.95 8.32
CA PRO A 81 -13.43 2.51 8.55
C PRO A 81 -14.35 2.05 9.69
N HIS A 82 -14.69 2.91 10.65
CA HIS A 82 -15.58 2.58 11.75
C HIS A 82 -17.05 2.63 11.35
N LEU A 83 -17.38 3.40 10.31
CA LEU A 83 -18.75 3.64 9.87
C LEU A 83 -19.09 2.87 8.59
N TYR A 84 -18.09 2.60 7.75
CA TYR A 84 -18.29 1.99 6.43
C TYR A 84 -17.49 0.70 6.26
N HIS A 85 -17.99 -0.19 5.41
CA HIS A 85 -17.23 -1.36 4.98
C HIS A 85 -16.23 -1.00 3.89
N ALA A 86 -15.10 -1.72 3.87
CA ALA A 86 -14.13 -1.56 2.79
C ALA A 86 -14.76 -1.95 1.45
N HIS A 87 -14.56 -1.11 0.44
CA HIS A 87 -15.02 -1.36 -0.93
C HIS A 87 -14.02 -2.19 -1.73
N PHE A 88 -12.75 -2.12 -1.36
CA PHE A 88 -11.65 -2.73 -2.10
C PHE A 88 -10.79 -3.64 -1.22
N ALA A 89 -10.40 -4.77 -1.78
CA ALA A 89 -9.34 -5.63 -1.26
C ALA A 89 -8.12 -5.44 -2.17
N VAL A 90 -7.10 -4.74 -1.68
CA VAL A 90 -5.91 -4.36 -2.46
C VAL A 90 -4.81 -5.37 -2.19
N ARG A 91 -4.40 -6.09 -3.23
CA ARG A 91 -3.28 -7.03 -3.19
C ARG A 91 -2.12 -6.48 -3.99
N LEU A 92 -0.94 -6.47 -3.39
CA LEU A 92 0.28 -6.08 -4.07
C LEU A 92 0.80 -7.21 -4.95
N THR A 93 1.31 -6.83 -6.11
CA THR A 93 1.96 -7.69 -7.08
C THR A 93 3.18 -6.96 -7.65
N ALA A 94 4.23 -7.70 -8.00
CA ALA A 94 5.33 -7.08 -8.71
C ALA A 94 4.91 -6.77 -10.16
N LYS A 95 5.41 -5.69 -10.74
CA LYS A 95 5.04 -5.24 -12.09
C LYS A 95 5.28 -6.35 -13.14
N GLU A 96 6.36 -7.09 -13.01
CA GLU A 96 6.73 -8.20 -13.91
C GLU A 96 6.30 -9.58 -13.38
N GLU A 97 5.46 -9.64 -12.35
CA GLU A 97 5.00 -10.90 -11.78
C GLU A 97 4.09 -11.63 -12.76
N ARG A 98 4.43 -12.89 -13.08
CA ARG A 98 3.53 -13.78 -13.81
C ARG A 98 2.52 -14.36 -12.83
N LEU A 99 1.33 -13.78 -12.79
CA LEU A 99 0.24 -14.27 -11.96
C LEU A 99 -0.44 -15.46 -12.63
N ALA A 100 -0.49 -16.60 -11.93
CA ALA A 100 -1.28 -17.73 -12.37
C ALA A 100 -2.79 -17.38 -12.35
N LEU A 101 -3.52 -17.83 -13.36
CA LEU A 101 -4.98 -17.61 -13.44
C LEU A 101 -5.72 -18.13 -12.21
N LEU A 102 -5.27 -19.25 -11.66
CA LEU A 102 -5.81 -19.81 -10.41
C LEU A 102 -5.64 -18.85 -9.23
N THR A 103 -4.52 -18.15 -9.14
CA THR A 103 -4.26 -17.18 -8.07
C THR A 103 -5.19 -15.97 -8.16
N ILE A 104 -5.44 -15.48 -9.37
CA ILE A 104 -6.39 -14.39 -9.62
C ILE A 104 -7.82 -14.86 -9.32
N SER A 105 -8.19 -16.05 -9.80
CA SER A 105 -9.51 -16.65 -9.57
C SER A 105 -9.79 -16.86 -8.08
N ALA A 106 -8.82 -17.40 -7.33
CA ALA A 106 -8.92 -17.57 -5.88
C ALA A 106 -9.07 -16.22 -5.16
N GLY A 107 -8.24 -15.22 -5.49
CA GLY A 107 -8.35 -13.88 -4.91
C GLY A 107 -9.69 -13.21 -5.20
N THR A 108 -10.22 -13.41 -6.41
CA THR A 108 -11.51 -12.88 -6.85
C THR A 108 -12.66 -13.54 -6.09
N ARG A 109 -12.62 -14.87 -5.91
CA ARG A 109 -13.62 -15.61 -5.12
C ARG A 109 -13.68 -15.11 -3.67
N VAL A 110 -12.53 -14.96 -3.01
CA VAL A 110 -12.46 -14.48 -1.63
C VAL A 110 -12.98 -13.04 -1.51
N SER A 111 -12.54 -12.16 -2.40
CA SER A 111 -12.95 -10.75 -2.38
C SER A 111 -14.44 -10.60 -2.66
N SER A 112 -14.95 -11.28 -3.69
CA SER A 112 -16.36 -11.27 -4.07
C SER A 112 -17.25 -11.87 -2.98
N GLY A 113 -16.83 -12.95 -2.32
CA GLY A 113 -17.56 -13.54 -1.20
C GLY A 113 -17.70 -12.56 -0.02
N ALA A 114 -16.72 -11.68 0.16
CA ALA A 114 -16.74 -10.63 1.17
C ALA A 114 -17.31 -9.28 0.67
N ARG A 115 -17.93 -9.27 -0.53
CA ARG A 115 -18.49 -8.10 -1.24
C ARG A 115 -17.48 -6.95 -1.42
N LYS A 116 -16.25 -7.28 -1.80
CA LYS A 116 -15.16 -6.35 -2.10
C LYS A 116 -14.69 -6.52 -3.53
N ASN A 117 -14.29 -5.41 -4.14
CA ASN A 117 -13.61 -5.43 -5.43
C ASN A 117 -12.13 -5.76 -5.22
N LEU A 118 -11.64 -6.82 -5.88
CA LEU A 118 -10.20 -7.13 -5.87
C LEU A 118 -9.46 -6.09 -6.72
N VAL A 119 -8.42 -5.49 -6.14
CA VAL A 119 -7.52 -4.56 -6.84
C VAL A 119 -6.11 -5.13 -6.78
N LEU A 120 -5.48 -5.28 -7.94
CA LEU A 120 -4.06 -5.63 -8.04
C LEU A 120 -3.26 -4.33 -8.17
N ALA A 121 -2.34 -4.11 -7.24
CA ALA A 121 -1.50 -2.92 -7.18
C ALA A 121 -0.04 -3.30 -7.42
N ALA A 122 0.61 -2.64 -8.37
CA ALA A 122 2.03 -2.75 -8.63
C ALA A 122 2.69 -1.38 -8.60
N VAL A 123 3.92 -1.30 -8.11
CA VAL A 123 4.69 -0.07 -8.11
C VAL A 123 5.62 -0.07 -9.31
N ASP A 124 5.49 0.96 -10.14
CA ASP A 124 6.45 1.23 -11.22
C ASP A 124 7.46 2.27 -10.76
N TRP A 125 8.69 1.83 -10.52
CA TRP A 125 9.77 2.73 -10.11
C TRP A 125 10.30 3.58 -11.28
N GLY A 126 9.88 3.27 -12.51
CA GLY A 126 10.38 3.88 -13.73
C GLY A 126 11.77 3.36 -14.06
N THR A 127 11.88 2.54 -15.10
CA THR A 127 13.17 2.26 -15.72
C THR A 127 13.52 3.49 -16.55
N SER A 128 14.59 4.22 -16.20
CA SER A 128 15.16 5.20 -17.11
C SER A 128 15.70 4.44 -18.32
N VAL A 129 14.91 4.34 -19.39
CA VAL A 129 15.39 3.86 -20.67
C VAL A 129 16.41 4.89 -21.13
N GLY A 130 17.69 4.57 -20.96
CA GLY A 130 18.80 5.40 -21.44
C GLY A 130 18.61 5.65 -22.93
N SER A 131 18.56 6.92 -23.29
CA SER A 131 18.69 7.40 -24.67
C SER A 131 20.16 7.43 -25.06
#